data_AF-A0A951Q611-F1
#
_entry.id   AF-A0A951Q611-F1
#
_cell.length_a   1.000
_cell.length_b   1.000
_cell.length_c   1.000
_cell.angle_alpha   90.00
_cell.angle_beta   90.00
_cell.angle_gamma   90.00
#
_symmetry.space_group_name_H-M   'P 1'
#
loop_
_entity.id
_entity.type
_entity.pdbx_description
1 polymer ?
#
loop_
_entity_poly.entity_id
_entity_poly.type
_entity_poly.pdbx_seq_one_letter_code
_entity_poly.pdbx_strand_id
1 'polypeptide(L)'
;MIGVAMSHEDLPAILNRITQESFSDGLKMDNLLTRKEWANILGIHRYTLGRWEKDIIEEVNPIKSAYFGNERRMRSPYLDAYQRFIIALIFVAKGGLDRKNKPHKIAINFLKMNFSTLKREHFEQWRQAYVN
;
A
#
# COMPACT_ATOMS: atom_id res chain seq x y z
N MET A 1 30.97 -7.64 -9.93
CA MET A 1 29.52 -7.93 -9.99
C MET A 1 28.79 -6.61 -9.83
N ILE A 2 28.27 -6.05 -10.92
CA ILE A 2 27.53 -4.78 -10.89
C ILE A 2 26.15 -5.10 -10.34
N GLY A 3 25.93 -4.75 -9.07
CA GLY A 3 24.60 -4.75 -8.48
C GLY A 3 23.73 -3.83 -9.32
N VAL A 4 22.75 -4.39 -10.01
CA VAL A 4 21.78 -3.64 -10.80
C VAL A 4 21.06 -2.69 -9.84
N ALA A 5 21.45 -1.42 -9.86
CA ALA A 5 20.76 -0.34 -9.20
C ALA A 5 19.34 -0.31 -9.73
N MET A 6 18.39 -0.80 -8.94
CA MET A 6 16.99 -0.85 -9.33
C MET A 6 16.41 0.56 -9.34
N SER A 7 15.67 0.85 -10.41
CA SER A 7 15.16 2.16 -10.80
C SER A 7 14.58 2.96 -9.64
N HIS A 8 15.12 4.16 -9.49
CA HIS A 8 14.69 5.26 -8.63
C HIS A 8 13.32 5.77 -9.13
N GLU A 9 12.25 5.03 -8.89
CA GLU A 9 10.91 5.58 -9.09
C GLU A 9 10.57 6.43 -7.87
N ASP A 10 10.57 7.75 -8.05
CA ASP A 10 10.19 8.69 -7.00
C ASP A 10 8.72 8.45 -6.60
N LEU A 11 8.42 8.57 -5.30
CA LEU A 11 7.07 8.41 -4.74
C LEU A 11 5.98 9.15 -5.56
N PRO A 12 6.19 10.38 -6.08
CA PRO A 12 5.25 11.05 -6.98
C PRO A 12 4.90 10.27 -8.26
N ALA A 13 5.86 9.58 -8.89
CA ALA A 13 5.58 8.78 -10.09
C ALA A 13 4.70 7.56 -9.78
N ILE A 14 4.92 6.95 -8.62
CA ILE A 14 4.10 5.84 -8.14
C ILE A 14 2.71 6.32 -7.70
N LEU A 15 2.63 7.49 -7.07
CA LEU A 15 1.36 8.14 -6.75
C LEU A 15 0.57 8.43 -8.02
N ASN A 16 1.19 9.01 -9.04
CA ASN A 16 0.53 9.27 -10.33
C ASN A 16 -0.01 8.01 -11.00
N ARG A 17 0.74 6.91 -10.88
CA ARG A 17 0.35 5.58 -11.35
C ARG A 17 -0.83 4.99 -10.58
N ILE A 18 -0.91 5.28 -9.29
CA ILE A 18 -2.01 4.93 -8.39
C ILE A 18 -3.24 5.83 -8.61
N THR A 19 -3.07 7.08 -9.03
CA THR A 19 -4.18 8.04 -9.18
C THR A 19 -4.82 8.05 -10.57
N GLN A 20 -4.42 7.14 -11.47
CA GLN A 20 -5.15 6.97 -12.75
C GLN A 20 -6.59 6.53 -12.48
N GLU A 21 -7.53 7.08 -13.26
CA GLU A 21 -8.93 7.35 -12.87
C GLU A 21 -9.63 6.20 -12.12
N SER A 22 -9.54 4.96 -12.60
CA SER A 22 -10.21 3.80 -12.00
C SER A 22 -9.64 3.32 -10.66
N PHE A 23 -8.35 3.55 -10.40
CA PHE A 23 -7.67 3.17 -9.16
C PHE A 23 -7.86 4.24 -8.07
N SER A 24 -7.95 5.51 -8.49
CA SER A 24 -8.14 6.64 -7.60
C SER A 24 -9.49 6.61 -6.89
N ASP A 25 -10.55 6.14 -7.56
CA ASP A 25 -11.89 6.10 -6.99
C ASP A 25 -11.95 5.17 -5.77
N GLY A 26 -11.38 3.97 -5.86
CA GLY A 26 -11.34 3.02 -4.74
C GLY A 26 -10.48 3.47 -3.54
N LEU A 27 -9.48 4.33 -3.79
CA LEU A 27 -8.67 4.96 -2.74
C LEU A 27 -9.36 6.18 -2.10
N LYS A 28 -10.13 6.94 -2.90
CA LYS A 28 -10.85 8.15 -2.48
C LYS A 28 -12.19 7.84 -1.82
N MET A 29 -12.77 6.66 -2.05
CA MET A 29 -14.04 6.28 -1.43
C MET A 29 -13.89 6.15 0.09
N ASP A 30 -14.66 6.95 0.83
CA ASP A 30 -14.85 6.87 2.29
C ASP A 30 -15.50 5.56 2.76
N ASN A 31 -15.84 4.68 1.82
CA ASN A 31 -16.37 3.35 2.10
C ASN A 31 -15.23 2.44 2.59
N LEU A 32 -15.40 1.91 3.80
CA LEU A 32 -14.58 0.83 4.34
C LEU A 32 -14.74 -0.41 3.45
N LEU A 33 -13.73 -0.70 2.64
CA LEU A 33 -13.71 -1.91 1.81
C LEU A 33 -13.15 -3.08 2.60
N THR A 34 -13.73 -4.25 2.42
CA THR A 34 -13.12 -5.48 2.93
C THR A 34 -11.80 -5.75 2.22
N ARG A 35 -10.90 -6.47 2.88
CA ARG A 35 -9.65 -6.96 2.24
C ARG A 35 -9.92 -7.74 0.96
N LYS A 36 -11.04 -8.47 0.89
CA LYS A 36 -11.43 -9.25 -0.30
C LYS A 36 -11.82 -8.33 -1.46
N GLU A 37 -12.67 -7.34 -1.20
CA GLU A 37 -13.08 -6.36 -2.22
C GLU A 37 -11.88 -5.56 -2.73
N TRP A 38 -11.00 -5.14 -1.82
CA TRP A 38 -9.79 -4.43 -2.21
C TRP A 38 -8.86 -5.28 -3.07
N ALA A 39 -8.63 -6.54 -2.69
CA ALA A 39 -7.83 -7.46 -3.50
C ALA A 39 -8.43 -7.65 -4.91
N ASN A 40 -9.76 -7.75 -5.01
CA ASN A 40 -10.45 -7.84 -6.29
C ASN A 40 -10.24 -6.59 -7.17
N ILE A 41 -10.33 -5.39 -6.59
CA ILE A 41 -10.07 -4.12 -7.30
C ILE A 41 -8.65 -4.09 -7.87
N LEU A 42 -7.68 -4.56 -7.08
CA LEU A 42 -6.28 -4.64 -7.49
C LEU A 42 -5.99 -5.79 -8.47
N GLY A 43 -6.98 -6.64 -8.78
CA GLY A 43 -6.79 -7.81 -9.62
C GLY A 43 -5.85 -8.87 -9.01
N ILE A 44 -5.73 -8.91 -7.68
CA ILE A 44 -4.91 -9.90 -6.97
C ILE A 44 -5.76 -10.80 -6.08
N HIS A 45 -5.29 -12.03 -5.87
CA HIS A 45 -6.00 -12.95 -4.99
C HIS A 45 -5.91 -12.51 -3.52
N ARG A 46 -6.98 -12.70 -2.74
CA ARG A 46 -7.01 -12.33 -1.30
C ARG A 46 -5.88 -12.96 -0.47
N TYR A 47 -5.45 -14.17 -0.82
CA TYR A 47 -4.33 -14.85 -0.16
C TYR A 47 -2.99 -14.18 -0.48
N THR A 48 -2.83 -13.64 -1.70
CA THR A 48 -1.65 -12.86 -2.08
C THR A 48 -1.55 -11.60 -1.24
N LEU A 49 -2.67 -10.89 -1.06
CA LEU A 49 -2.74 -9.75 -0.15
C LEU A 49 -2.36 -10.15 1.28
N GLY A 50 -2.96 -11.22 1.81
CA GLY A 50 -2.66 -11.70 3.15
C GLY A 50 -1.18 -12.10 3.34
N ARG A 51 -0.56 -12.66 2.31
CA ARG A 51 0.88 -12.96 2.26
C ARG A 51 1.73 -11.70 2.23
N TRP A 52 1.37 -10.69 1.45
CA TRP A 52 2.10 -9.40 1.45
C TRP A 52 2.02 -8.69 2.80
N GLU A 53 0.85 -8.71 3.44
CA GLU A 53 0.71 -8.19 4.81
C GLU A 53 1.65 -8.88 5.79
N LYS A 54 1.96 -10.16 5.60
CA LYS A 54 2.92 -10.90 6.40
C LYS A 54 4.37 -10.62 5.97
N ASP A 55 4.71 -10.91 4.73
CA ASP A 55 6.08 -10.98 4.25
C ASP A 55 6.71 -9.59 3.94
N ILE A 56 5.90 -8.53 3.85
CA ILE A 56 6.37 -7.18 3.52
C ILE A 56 6.06 -6.20 4.64
N ILE A 57 4.80 -6.13 5.09
CA ILE A 57 4.41 -5.14 6.09
C ILE A 57 5.04 -5.45 7.46
N GLU A 58 5.12 -6.73 7.87
CA GLU A 58 5.75 -7.09 9.16
C GLU A 58 7.25 -6.80 9.19
N GLU A 59 7.92 -6.75 8.03
CA GLU A 59 9.36 -6.49 7.88
C GLU A 59 9.73 -4.99 7.92
N VAL A 60 8.72 -4.10 7.95
CA VAL A 60 8.90 -2.65 7.98
C VAL A 60 8.29 -2.08 9.26
N ASN A 61 9.00 -2.20 10.38
CA ASN A 61 8.52 -1.85 11.73
C ASN A 61 7.76 -0.52 11.83
N PRO A 62 8.24 0.62 11.29
CA PRO A 62 7.49 1.89 11.35
C PRO A 62 6.12 1.81 10.66
N ILE A 63 6.07 1.15 9.49
CA ILE A 63 4.82 0.95 8.74
C ILE A 63 3.92 -0.06 9.44
N LYS A 64 4.49 -1.18 9.94
CA LYS A 64 3.78 -2.21 10.70
C LYS A 64 3.01 -1.59 11.87
N SER A 65 3.68 -0.78 12.67
CA SER A 65 3.09 -0.12 13.83
C SER A 65 1.96 0.82 13.44
N ALA A 66 2.04 1.55 12.33
CA ALA A 66 0.93 2.40 11.87
C ALA A 66 -0.19 1.61 11.17
N TYR A 67 0.15 0.52 10.47
CA TYR A 67 -0.76 -0.25 9.63
C TYR A 67 -1.65 -1.17 10.45
N PHE A 68 -1.06 -1.95 11.36
CA PHE A 68 -1.84 -2.78 12.26
C PHE A 68 -2.29 -1.97 13.45
N GLY A 69 -1.41 -1.14 14.04
CA GLY A 69 -1.56 -0.39 15.30
C GLY A 69 -1.52 -1.24 16.58
N ASN A 70 -1.44 -0.59 17.75
CA ASN A 70 -1.05 -1.23 19.02
C ASN A 70 -1.70 -2.60 19.31
N GLU A 71 -0.85 -3.62 19.15
CA GLU A 71 -0.60 -4.89 19.87
C GLU A 71 -1.74 -5.80 20.37
N ARG A 72 -3.01 -5.37 20.44
CA ARG A 72 -4.13 -6.26 20.80
C ARG A 72 -4.98 -6.72 19.60
N ARG A 73 -4.52 -6.46 18.37
CA ARG A 73 -5.39 -6.31 17.18
C ARG A 73 -5.56 -7.58 16.33
N MET A 74 -6.78 -8.12 16.33
CA MET A 74 -7.31 -8.82 15.16
C MET A 74 -7.19 -7.93 13.92
N ARG A 75 -6.74 -8.48 12.78
CA ARG A 75 -6.90 -7.80 11.49
C ARG A 75 -8.38 -7.47 11.33
N SER A 76 -8.73 -6.18 11.31
CA SER A 76 -10.08 -5.76 10.93
C SER A 76 -10.45 -6.45 9.61
N PRO A 77 -11.70 -6.87 9.39
CA PRO A 77 -12.10 -7.35 8.07
C PRO A 77 -12.01 -6.24 7.01
N TYR A 78 -12.11 -4.97 7.45
CA TYR A 78 -12.09 -3.78 6.62
C TYR A 78 -10.70 -3.13 6.54
N LEU A 79 -10.47 -2.39 5.46
CA LEU A 79 -9.29 -1.58 5.22
C LEU A 79 -9.66 -0.10 5.26
N ASP A 80 -8.95 0.66 6.07
CA ASP A 80 -9.01 2.12 6.03
C ASP A 80 -8.23 2.69 4.82
N ALA A 81 -8.34 4.00 4.59
CA ALA A 81 -7.67 4.68 3.48
C ALA A 81 -6.13 4.50 3.51
N TYR A 82 -5.52 4.59 4.69
CA TYR A 82 -4.08 4.40 4.85
C TYR A 82 -3.66 2.97 4.51
N GLN A 83 -4.38 1.96 5.00
CA GLN A 83 -4.08 0.57 4.71
C GLN A 83 -4.24 0.26 3.22
N ARG A 84 -5.32 0.72 2.58
CA ARG A 84 -5.53 0.59 1.13
C ARG A 84 -4.38 1.21 0.33
N PHE A 85 -3.93 2.39 0.76
CA PHE A 85 -2.82 3.09 0.14
C PHE A 85 -1.49 2.34 0.26
N ILE A 86 -1.14 1.82 1.44
CA ILE A 86 0.08 1.01 1.62
C ILE A 86 0.04 -0.25 0.73
N ILE A 87 -1.11 -0.91 0.65
CA ILE A 87 -1.28 -2.08 -0.23
C ILE A 87 -1.11 -1.69 -1.70
N ALA A 88 -1.67 -0.56 -2.12
CA ALA A 88 -1.52 -0.04 -3.48
C ALA A 88 -0.06 0.22 -3.84
N LEU A 89 0.70 0.84 -2.93
CA LEU A 89 2.14 1.04 -3.11
C LEU A 89 2.89 -0.29 -3.24
N ILE A 90 2.58 -1.26 -2.37
CA ILE A 90 3.17 -2.59 -2.46
C ILE A 90 2.85 -3.21 -3.81
N PHE A 91 1.59 -3.14 -4.28
CA PHE A 91 1.16 -3.66 -5.58
C PHE A 91 2.00 -3.06 -6.73
N VAL A 92 2.18 -1.74 -6.76
CA VAL A 92 2.99 -1.08 -7.80
C VAL A 92 4.47 -1.44 -7.69
N ALA A 93 5.05 -1.40 -6.49
CA ALA A 93 6.45 -1.80 -6.26
C ALA A 93 6.70 -3.27 -6.62
N LYS A 94 5.66 -4.10 -6.47
CA LYS A 94 5.62 -5.50 -6.89
C LYS A 94 5.45 -5.69 -8.39
N GLY A 95 5.39 -4.62 -9.18
CA GLY A 95 5.27 -4.56 -10.64
C GLY A 95 3.84 -4.65 -11.16
N GLY A 96 2.85 -4.42 -10.29
CA GLY A 96 1.43 -4.70 -10.52
C GLY A 96 0.85 -4.08 -11.80
N LEU A 97 1.02 -2.78 -12.03
CA LEU A 97 0.45 -2.08 -13.19
C LEU A 97 0.99 -2.61 -14.52
N ASP A 98 2.27 -3.00 -14.53
CA ASP A 98 2.92 -3.61 -15.68
C ASP A 98 2.78 -5.15 -15.71
N ARG A 99 2.01 -5.71 -14.77
CA ARG A 99 1.87 -7.17 -14.49
C ARG A 99 3.20 -7.91 -14.33
N LYS A 100 4.27 -7.22 -13.97
CA LYS A 100 5.58 -7.82 -13.68
C LYS A 100 5.57 -8.33 -12.24
N ASN A 101 6.00 -9.57 -12.00
CA ASN A 101 6.09 -10.09 -10.63
C ASN A 101 7.49 -9.81 -10.03
N LYS A 102 7.66 -8.67 -9.37
CA LYS A 102 8.93 -8.27 -8.74
C LYS A 102 9.16 -8.95 -7.38
N PRO A 103 10.40 -9.20 -6.91
CA PRO A 103 10.64 -9.77 -5.58
C PRO A 103 10.13 -8.90 -4.42
N HIS A 104 9.73 -9.51 -3.30
CA HIS A 104 9.29 -8.80 -2.08
C HIS A 104 10.32 -7.78 -1.58
N LYS A 105 11.63 -8.10 -1.69
CA LYS A 105 12.72 -7.22 -1.30
C LYS A 105 12.64 -5.83 -1.95
N ILE A 106 12.10 -5.72 -3.16
CA ILE A 106 11.90 -4.44 -3.84
C ILE A 106 10.87 -3.59 -3.09
N ALA A 107 9.72 -4.17 -2.75
CA ALA A 107 8.67 -3.48 -2.00
C ALA A 107 9.12 -3.11 -0.58
N ILE A 108 9.84 -4.01 0.11
CA ILE A 108 10.39 -3.75 1.45
C ILE A 108 11.35 -2.56 1.41
N ASN A 109 12.32 -2.57 0.48
CA ASN A 109 13.27 -1.47 0.33
C ASN A 109 12.55 -0.16 0.00
N PHE A 110 11.57 -0.19 -0.90
CA PHE A 110 10.76 0.97 -1.24
C PHE A 110 10.08 1.59 -0.02
N LEU A 111 9.38 0.78 0.78
CA LEU A 111 8.71 1.25 1.99
C LEU A 111 9.70 1.79 3.03
N LYS A 112 10.86 1.13 3.20
CA LYS A 112 11.93 1.58 4.12
C LYS A 112 12.55 2.91 3.71
N MET A 113 12.63 3.24 2.42
CA MET A 113 13.15 4.54 1.98
C MET A 113 12.13 5.67 2.15
N ASN A 114 10.83 5.35 2.08
CA ASN A 114 9.76 6.35 2.05
C ASN A 114 8.95 6.44 3.36
N PHE A 115 9.24 5.64 4.38
CA PHE A 115 8.36 5.55 5.57
C PHE A 115 8.09 6.90 6.27
N SER A 116 9.03 7.85 6.19
CA SER A 116 8.90 9.19 6.80
C SER A 116 7.78 10.02 6.16
N THR A 117 7.49 9.79 4.88
CA THR A 117 6.41 10.46 4.13
C THR A 117 5.11 9.66 4.16
N LEU A 118 5.21 8.34 4.36
CA LEU A 118 4.09 7.39 4.42
C LEU A 118 3.45 7.29 5.81
N LYS A 119 3.25 8.41 6.50
CA LYS A 119 2.63 8.42 7.84
C LYS A 119 1.12 8.41 7.74
N ARG A 120 0.45 7.57 8.53
CA ARG A 120 -1.02 7.46 8.61
C ARG A 120 -1.73 8.80 8.83
N GLU A 121 -1.15 9.68 9.66
CA GLU A 121 -1.66 11.02 9.97
C GLU A 121 -1.87 11.88 8.71
N HIS A 122 -1.01 11.77 7.70
CA HIS A 122 -1.14 12.52 6.45
C HIS A 122 -2.36 12.07 5.61
N PHE A 123 -2.81 10.83 5.79
CA PHE A 123 -3.95 10.26 5.07
C PHE A 123 -5.26 10.46 5.81
N GLU A 124 -5.24 10.61 7.14
CA GLU A 124 -6.42 10.95 7.93
C GLU A 124 -6.87 12.40 7.69
N GLN A 125 -5.97 13.29 7.28
CA GLN A 125 -6.29 14.67 6.89
C GLN A 125 -7.10 14.75 5.58
N TRP A 126 -6.96 13.80 4.65
CA TRP A 126 -7.78 13.77 3.42
C TRP A 126 -9.26 13.55 3.70
N ARG A 127 -9.60 12.89 4.81
CA ARG A 127 -11.00 12.71 5.25
C ARG A 127 -11.68 14.03 5.62
N GLN A 128 -10.92 15.04 6.06
CA GLN A 128 -11.48 16.33 6.48
C GLN A 128 -11.67 17.31 5.32
N ALA A 129 -10.89 17.16 4.25
CA ALA A 129 -10.93 18.07 3.11
C ALA A 129 -12.09 17.81 2.12
N TYR A 130 -12.70 16.63 2.15
CA TYR A 130 -13.84 16.26 1.26
C TYR A 130 -15.22 16.33 1.95
N VAL A 131 -15.27 16.74 3.22
CA VAL A 131 -16.51 16.84 4.01
C VAL A 131 -16.96 18.31 4.19
N ASN A 132 -16.31 19.27 3.53
CA ASN A 132 -16.74 20.68 3.44
C ASN A 132 -17.08 21.08 2.02
#